data_AF-A0A3S5FDM4-F1
#
_entry.id   AF-A0A3S5FDM4-F1
#
_cell.length_a   1.000
_cell.length_b   1.000
_cell.length_c   1.000
_cell.angle_alpha   90.00
_cell.angle_beta   90.00
_cell.angle_gamma   90.00
#
_symmetry.space_group_name_H-M   'P 1'
#
loop_
_entity.id
_entity.type
_entity.pdbx_description
1 polymer ?
#
loop_
_entity_poly.entity_id
_entity_poly.type
_entity_poly.pdbx_seq_one_letter_code
_entity_poly.pdbx_strand_id
1 'polypeptide(L)'
;MLLAKRLAECPDNELINELREIKVWNYGKCELGLWADVLDRLDSILESAVTKVGKWMLRLDLPGEEKLVSDVVTILEFTGHLIEHSIYRYLYGSWPHILSLFGSSNLDVLLAALGLAYNFRLNIL
;
A
#
# COMPACT_ATOMS: atom_id res chain seq x y z
N MET A 1 2.76 6.01 19.02
CA MET A 1 3.47 4.98 18.23
C MET A 1 3.13 3.56 18.70
N LEU A 2 1.86 3.29 19.07
CA LEU A 2 1.41 1.95 19.47
C LEU A 2 0.92 1.14 18.26
N LEU A 3 0.31 1.82 17.27
CA LEU A 3 -0.27 1.15 16.10
C LEU A 3 0.79 0.52 15.19
N ALA A 4 1.83 1.25 14.79
CA ALA A 4 2.89 0.73 13.93
C ALA A 4 3.52 -0.55 14.51
N LYS A 5 3.83 -0.53 15.82
CA LYS A 5 4.35 -1.69 16.53
C LYS A 5 3.34 -2.85 16.57
N ARG A 6 2.07 -2.58 16.90
CA ARG A 6 1.01 -3.61 16.91
C ARG A 6 0.87 -4.28 15.54
N LEU A 7 0.86 -3.49 14.47
CA LEU A 7 0.76 -4.00 13.10
C LEU A 7 2.01 -4.74 12.68
N ALA A 8 3.21 -4.28 13.07
CA ALA A 8 4.47 -4.97 12.78
C ALA A 8 4.51 -6.37 13.43
N GLU A 9 3.95 -6.51 14.64
CA GLU A 9 3.95 -7.74 15.43
C GLU A 9 2.75 -8.66 15.14
N CYS A 10 1.71 -8.18 14.43
CA CYS A 10 0.53 -9.00 14.15
C CYS A 10 0.83 -10.11 13.11
N PRO A 11 0.14 -11.26 13.17
CA PRO A 11 0.29 -12.33 12.19
C PRO A 11 0.04 -11.87 10.75
N ASP A 12 0.77 -12.44 9.77
CA ASP A 12 0.64 -12.08 8.34
C ASP A 12 -0.77 -12.27 7.79
N ASN A 13 -1.47 -13.32 8.25
CA ASN A 13 -2.85 -13.60 7.85
C ASN A 13 -3.87 -12.61 8.43
N GLU A 14 -3.48 -11.80 9.42
CA GLU A 14 -4.34 -10.80 10.07
C GLU A 14 -4.03 -9.38 9.63
N LEU A 15 -2.79 -9.10 9.18
CA LEU A 15 -2.33 -7.75 8.84
C LEU A 15 -3.30 -7.00 7.92
N ILE A 16 -3.68 -7.58 6.79
CA ILE A 16 -4.59 -6.89 5.84
C ILE A 16 -5.97 -6.65 6.45
N ASN A 17 -6.48 -7.57 7.27
CA ASN A 17 -7.77 -7.38 7.93
C ASN A 17 -7.69 -6.23 8.95
N GLU A 18 -6.60 -6.15 9.72
CA GLU A 18 -6.34 -5.03 10.63
C GLU A 18 -6.24 -3.69 9.88
N LEU A 19 -5.58 -3.65 8.71
CA LEU A 19 -5.52 -2.44 7.88
C LEU A 19 -6.91 -2.02 7.38
N ARG A 20 -7.75 -2.97 6.97
CA ARG A 20 -9.10 -2.71 6.43
C ARG A 20 -10.04 -2.04 7.45
N GLU A 21 -9.82 -2.26 8.73
CA GLU A 21 -10.58 -1.61 9.80
C GLU A 21 -10.18 -0.13 10.01
N ILE A 22 -9.04 0.31 9.48
CA ILE A 22 -8.54 1.69 9.60
C ILE A 22 -9.13 2.55 8.48
N LYS A 23 -10.39 2.97 8.64
CA LYS A 23 -11.10 3.83 7.67
C LYS A 23 -10.84 5.33 7.86
N VAL A 24 -10.38 5.72 9.04
CA VAL A 24 -10.13 7.12 9.41
C VAL A 24 -8.83 7.21 10.17
N TRP A 25 -7.96 8.14 9.74
CA TRP A 25 -6.70 8.38 10.42
C TRP A 25 -6.91 9.25 11.65
N ASN A 26 -7.01 8.61 12.81
CA ASN A 26 -7.19 9.30 14.11
C ASN A 26 -5.87 9.48 14.87
N TYR A 27 -4.73 9.27 14.20
CA TYR A 27 -3.40 9.36 14.81
C TYR A 27 -2.74 10.70 14.45
N GLY A 28 -1.98 11.25 15.39
CA GLY A 28 -1.17 12.44 15.13
C GLY A 28 -0.11 12.20 14.04
N LYS A 29 0.52 13.28 13.58
CA LYS A 29 1.61 13.21 12.60
C LYS A 29 2.72 12.26 13.08
N CYS A 30 3.29 11.46 12.18
CA CYS A 30 4.30 10.45 12.51
C CYS A 30 5.52 10.48 11.58
N GLU A 31 6.64 9.92 12.03
CA GLU A 31 7.81 9.70 11.19
C GLU A 31 7.63 8.41 10.38
N LEU A 32 7.80 8.49 9.05
CA LEU A 32 7.60 7.32 8.20
C LEU A 32 8.56 6.16 8.54
N GLY A 33 9.76 6.46 9.01
CA GLY A 33 10.75 5.45 9.41
C GLY A 33 10.27 4.52 10.55
N LEU A 34 9.32 4.96 11.38
CA LEU A 34 8.73 4.14 12.44
C LEU A 34 7.77 3.06 11.91
N TRP A 35 7.46 3.11 10.61
CA TRP A 35 6.57 2.18 9.93
C TRP A 35 7.33 1.22 9.01
N ALA A 36 8.67 1.24 9.00
CA ALA A 36 9.49 0.43 8.11
C ALA A 36 9.09 -1.06 8.14
N ASP A 37 9.02 -1.67 9.33
CA ASP A 37 8.67 -3.09 9.47
C ASP A 37 7.27 -3.44 8.91
N VAL A 38 6.31 -2.50 9.02
CA VAL A 38 4.97 -2.68 8.42
C VAL A 38 5.08 -2.55 6.91
N LEU A 39 5.73 -1.49 6.43
CA LEU A 39 5.87 -1.18 5.01
C LEU A 39 6.61 -2.27 4.24
N ASP A 40 7.65 -2.88 4.81
CA ASP A 40 8.40 -3.99 4.19
C ASP A 40 7.51 -5.23 3.98
N ARG A 41 6.57 -5.49 4.89
CA ARG A 41 5.57 -6.56 4.74
C ARG A 41 4.57 -6.25 3.64
N LEU A 42 4.13 -4.98 3.53
CA LEU A 42 3.23 -4.56 2.45
C LEU A 42 3.96 -4.57 1.09
N ASP A 43 5.23 -4.19 1.08
CA ASP A 43 6.10 -4.19 -0.10
C ASP A 43 6.20 -5.58 -0.72
N SER A 44 6.38 -6.61 0.11
CA SER A 44 6.41 -8.01 -0.33
C SER A 44 5.11 -8.44 -1.03
N ILE A 45 3.96 -7.95 -0.56
CA ILE A 45 2.65 -8.23 -1.19
C ILE A 45 2.54 -7.49 -2.53
N LEU A 46 2.96 -6.21 -2.56
CA LEU A 46 2.98 -5.40 -3.78
C LEU A 46 3.92 -5.97 -4.84
N GLU A 47 5.12 -6.44 -4.46
CA GLU A 47 6.08 -7.10 -5.34
C GLU A 47 5.46 -8.34 -6.01
N SER A 48 4.83 -9.19 -5.20
CA SER A 48 4.09 -10.35 -5.70
C SER A 48 2.98 -9.93 -6.68
N ALA A 49 2.20 -8.90 -6.34
CA ALA A 49 1.10 -8.43 -7.17
C ALA A 49 1.58 -7.93 -8.55
N VAL A 50 2.66 -7.16 -8.60
CA VAL A 50 3.17 -6.56 -9.84
C VAL A 50 4.09 -7.49 -10.65
N THR A 51 4.31 -8.72 -10.17
CA THR A 51 5.08 -9.72 -10.92
C THR A 51 4.46 -9.93 -12.30
N LYS A 52 5.27 -9.88 -13.35
CA LYS A 52 4.79 -10.03 -14.73
C LYS A 52 4.47 -11.49 -15.03
N VAL A 53 3.27 -11.71 -15.57
CA VAL A 53 2.83 -13.00 -16.10
C VAL A 53 2.70 -12.86 -17.62
N GLY A 54 3.59 -13.53 -18.35
CA GLY A 54 3.72 -13.31 -19.79
C GLY A 54 4.25 -11.91 -20.11
N LYS A 55 3.83 -11.34 -21.24
CA LYS A 55 4.47 -10.13 -21.79
C LYS A 55 3.97 -8.82 -21.18
N TRP A 56 2.70 -8.75 -20.75
CA TRP A 56 2.07 -7.48 -20.38
C TRP A 56 1.24 -7.53 -19.10
N MET A 57 0.83 -8.71 -18.65
CA MET A 57 -0.13 -8.88 -17.57
C MET A 57 0.57 -8.89 -16.21
N LEU A 58 -0.05 -8.28 -15.20
CA LEU A 58 0.40 -8.42 -13.81
C LEU A 58 -0.22 -9.67 -13.20
N ARG A 59 0.44 -10.28 -12.22
CA ARG A 59 -0.11 -11.41 -11.47
C ARG A 59 -1.50 -11.09 -10.92
N LEU A 60 -1.66 -9.91 -10.33
CA LEU A 60 -2.93 -9.48 -9.74
C LEU A 60 -4.11 -9.41 -10.73
N ASP A 61 -3.83 -9.36 -12.03
CA ASP A 61 -4.87 -9.33 -13.07
C ASP A 61 -5.35 -10.74 -13.46
N LEU A 62 -4.68 -11.81 -12.98
CA LEU A 62 -5.06 -13.18 -13.32
C LEU A 62 -6.45 -13.53 -12.79
N PRO A 63 -7.23 -14.36 -13.52
CA PRO A 63 -8.48 -14.90 -12.98
C PRO A 63 -8.25 -15.65 -11.66
N GLY A 64 -9.08 -15.40 -10.65
CA GLY A 64 -8.94 -16.03 -9.32
C GLY A 64 -8.08 -15.27 -8.31
N GLU A 65 -7.52 -14.11 -8.69
CA GLU A 65 -6.72 -13.25 -7.81
C GLU A 65 -7.56 -12.12 -7.16
N GLU A 66 -8.89 -12.27 -7.03
CA GLU A 66 -9.78 -11.25 -6.47
C GLU A 66 -9.40 -10.86 -5.03
N LYS A 67 -8.88 -11.82 -4.27
CA LYS A 67 -8.34 -11.55 -2.93
C LYS A 67 -7.10 -10.65 -3.01
N LEU A 68 -6.15 -10.95 -3.90
CA LEU A 68 -4.94 -10.16 -4.07
C LEU A 68 -5.26 -8.73 -4.53
N VAL A 69 -6.23 -8.58 -5.42
CA VAL A 69 -6.79 -7.27 -5.80
C VAL A 69 -7.29 -6.51 -4.57
N SER A 70 -8.14 -7.14 -3.75
CA SER A 70 -8.67 -6.50 -2.54
C SER A 70 -7.58 -6.14 -1.53
N ASP A 71 -6.60 -7.01 -1.36
CA ASP A 71 -5.48 -6.81 -0.45
C ASP A 71 -4.60 -5.63 -0.94
N VAL A 72 -4.31 -5.55 -2.24
CA VAL A 72 -3.57 -4.42 -2.85
C VAL A 72 -4.32 -3.11 -2.70
N VAL A 73 -5.63 -3.07 -2.97
CA VAL A 73 -6.43 -1.84 -2.77
C VAL A 73 -6.36 -1.38 -1.31
N THR A 74 -6.52 -2.32 -0.37
CA THR A 74 -6.42 -2.03 1.08
C THR A 74 -5.05 -1.44 1.44
N ILE A 75 -3.96 -2.02 0.91
CA ILE A 75 -2.59 -1.52 1.11
C ILE A 75 -2.43 -0.09 0.60
N LEU A 76 -2.92 0.20 -0.60
CA LEU A 76 -2.77 1.51 -1.23
C LEU A 76 -3.55 2.60 -0.48
N GLU A 77 -4.78 2.31 -0.08
CA GLU A 77 -5.61 3.24 0.70
C GLU A 77 -5.00 3.52 2.07
N PHE A 78 -4.60 2.47 2.80
CA PHE A 78 -3.92 2.61 4.08
C PHE A 78 -2.63 3.42 3.95
N THR A 79 -1.80 3.10 2.95
CA THR A 79 -0.55 3.82 2.68
C THR A 79 -0.85 5.28 2.34
N GLY A 80 -1.94 5.55 1.62
CA GLY A 80 -2.41 6.90 1.32
C GLY A 80 -2.65 7.72 2.59
N HIS A 81 -3.37 7.15 3.55
CA HIS A 81 -3.61 7.78 4.86
C HIS A 81 -2.32 7.97 5.67
N LEU A 82 -1.45 6.96 5.69
CA LEU A 82 -0.17 7.02 6.39
C LEU A 82 0.71 8.15 5.83
N ILE A 83 0.87 8.21 4.51
CA ILE A 83 1.69 9.22 3.82
C ILE A 83 1.17 10.61 4.09
N GLU A 84 -0.15 10.83 4.01
CA GLU A 84 -0.79 12.11 4.30
C GLU A 84 -0.42 12.65 5.70
N HIS A 85 -0.30 11.75 6.67
CA HIS A 85 0.00 12.07 8.07
C HIS A 85 1.46 11.81 8.47
N SER A 86 2.36 11.64 7.49
CA SER A 86 3.78 11.38 7.75
C SER A 86 4.71 12.55 7.41
N ILE A 87 5.80 12.67 8.19
CA ILE A 87 7.03 13.39 7.81
C ILE A 87 8.07 12.42 7.24
N TYR A 88 9.11 12.95 6.59
CA TYR A 88 10.18 12.18 5.95
C TYR A 88 9.66 11.16 4.92
N ARG A 89 8.67 11.59 4.12
CA ARG A 89 8.00 10.73 3.10
C ARG A 89 8.93 10.22 2.00
N TYR A 90 10.08 10.86 1.81
CA TYR A 90 11.10 10.39 0.87
C TYR A 90 11.69 9.03 1.24
N LEU A 91 11.44 8.54 2.47
CA LEU A 91 11.82 7.20 2.92
C LEU A 91 10.90 6.10 2.35
N TYR A 92 9.80 6.44 1.66
CA TYR A 92 8.90 5.44 1.08
C TYR A 92 9.58 4.70 -0.08
N GLY A 93 9.91 3.42 0.14
CA GLY A 93 10.66 2.59 -0.81
C GLY A 93 9.81 1.95 -1.91
N SER A 94 8.52 1.69 -1.66
CA SER A 94 7.67 0.87 -2.53
C SER A 94 7.14 1.59 -3.78
N TRP A 95 7.64 2.79 -4.09
CA TRP A 95 7.21 3.59 -5.25
C TRP A 95 7.28 2.84 -6.60
N PRO A 96 8.32 2.03 -6.91
CA PRO A 96 8.37 1.27 -8.16
C PRO A 96 7.19 0.30 -8.35
N HIS A 97 6.67 -0.29 -7.28
CA HIS A 97 5.50 -1.14 -7.35
C HIS A 97 4.24 -0.32 -7.66
N ILE A 98 4.08 0.86 -7.04
CA ILE A 98 2.98 1.77 -7.36
C ILE A 98 2.98 2.15 -8.84
N LEU A 99 4.15 2.48 -9.39
CA LEU A 99 4.27 2.77 -10.83
C LEU A 99 3.89 1.57 -11.71
N SER A 100 4.24 0.36 -11.29
CA SER A 100 3.92 -0.86 -12.03
C SER A 100 2.42 -1.17 -12.04
N LEU A 101 1.68 -0.81 -10.97
CA LEU A 101 0.24 -1.00 -10.86
C LEU A 101 -0.58 -0.19 -11.88
N PHE A 102 -0.03 0.89 -12.44
CA PHE A 102 -0.65 1.60 -13.57
C PHE A 102 -0.78 0.76 -14.85
N GLY A 103 -0.09 -0.40 -14.90
CA GLY A 103 -0.27 -1.39 -15.95
C GLY A 103 -1.38 -2.40 -15.68
N SER A 104 -2.09 -2.31 -14.55
CA SER A 104 -3.21 -3.21 -14.23
C SER A 104 -4.41 -2.95 -15.12
N SER A 105 -5.18 -3.99 -15.37
CA SER A 105 -6.49 -3.93 -16.01
C SER A 105 -7.65 -3.69 -15.03
N ASN A 106 -7.39 -3.74 -13.72
CA ASN A 106 -8.37 -3.56 -12.67
C ASN A 106 -8.54 -2.08 -12.31
N LEU A 107 -9.75 -1.55 -12.45
CA LEU A 107 -10.03 -0.12 -12.24
C LEU A 107 -9.89 0.30 -10.77
N ASP A 108 -10.25 -0.55 -9.81
CA ASP A 108 -10.16 -0.23 -8.38
C ASP A 108 -8.70 -0.08 -7.96
N VAL A 109 -7.82 -0.95 -8.47
CA VAL A 109 -6.37 -0.87 -8.28
C VAL A 109 -5.81 0.42 -8.89
N LEU A 110 -6.22 0.76 -10.11
CA LEU A 110 -5.79 2.00 -10.77
C LEU A 110 -6.23 3.24 -9.98
N LEU A 111 -7.46 3.27 -9.48
CA LEU A 111 -7.99 4.38 -8.68
C LEU A 111 -7.24 4.54 -7.35
N ALA A 112 -6.99 3.43 -6.65
CA ALA A 112 -6.25 3.44 -5.39
C ALA A 112 -4.78 3.87 -5.60
N ALA A 113 -4.13 3.40 -6.67
CA ALA A 113 -2.77 3.81 -7.03
C ALA A 113 -2.69 5.30 -7.39
N LEU A 114 -3.67 5.81 -8.15
CA LEU A 114 -3.81 7.25 -8.44
C LEU A 114 -3.98 8.07 -7.16
N GLY A 115 -4.84 7.62 -6.23
CA GLY A 115 -5.07 8.30 -4.96
C GLY A 115 -3.79 8.42 -4.14
N LEU A 116 -3.04 7.33 -4.00
CA LEU A 116 -1.74 7.34 -3.32
C LEU A 116 -0.74 8.26 -4.03
N ALA A 117 -0.61 8.16 -5.35
CA ALA A 117 0.30 8.99 -6.13
C ALA A 117 -0.02 10.50 -5.98
N TYR A 118 -1.30 10.85 -5.91
CA TYR A 118 -1.74 12.23 -5.69
C TYR A 118 -1.36 12.75 -4.29
N ASN A 119 -1.45 11.92 -3.25
CA ASN A 119 -1.04 12.28 -1.88
C ASN A 119 0.46 12.60 -1.77
N PHE A 120 1.31 12.02 -2.61
CA PHE A 120 2.72 12.41 -2.71
C PHE A 120 2.92 13.78 -3.38
N ARG A 121 2.02 14.18 -4.29
CA ARG A 121 2.14 15.43 -5.06
C ARG A 121 1.63 16.66 -4.31
N LEU A 122 0.60 16.51 -3.47
CA LEU A 122 -0.11 17.64 -2.85
C LEU A 122 0.70 18.42 -1.79
N ASN A 123 1.82 17.90 -1.29
CA ASN A 123 2.59 18.53 -0.21
C ASN A 123 4.04 18.89 -0.61
N ILE A 124 4.28 19.12 -1.91
CA ILE A 124 5.54 19.69 -2.45
C ILE A 124 5.37 21.18 -2.83
N LEU A 125 4.20 21.78 -2.57
CA LEU A 125 3.95 23.24 -2.70
C LEU A 125 3.72 23.88 -1.33
#